data_AF-A0AA43UJT5-F1
#
_entry.id   AF-A0AA43UJT5-F1
#
_cell.length_a   1.000
_cell.length_b   1.000
_cell.length_c   1.000
_cell.angle_alpha   90.00
_cell.angle_beta   90.00
_cell.angle_gamma   90.00
#
_symmetry.space_group_name_H-M   'P 1'
#
loop_
_entity.id
_entity.type
_entity.pdbx_description
1 polymer ?
#
loop_
_entity_poly.entity_id
_entity_poly.type
_entity_poly.pdbx_seq_one_letter_code
_entity_poly.pdbx_strand_id
1 'polypeptide(L)'
;MEEDTSGFCAHCGHYLKDGERFCPECGTRVPAADPEEAARERAEVKEAVGRQLRWASIILLVYSIPFLALGIAFLLFSDGIADYVFSDGAFDSYIEYYGFTQDEVRTYLQYSALAFLASGLCGIASAALCWKRTRYWLAVVLCILSVFAGSTGLLSLFLGLLAFWMVIVSKPAFREYEGRLDEELSRIFREG
;
A
#
# COMPACT_ATOMS: atom_id res chain seq x y z
N MET A 1 -43.84 -18.24 -21.70
CA MET A 1 -43.42 -19.00 -20.51
C MET A 1 -41.93 -19.13 -20.64
N GLU A 2 -41.20 -18.22 -20.03
CA GLU A 2 -39.75 -18.34 -19.86
C GLU A 2 -39.56 -19.30 -18.69
N GLU A 3 -39.12 -20.53 -18.98
CA GLU A 3 -38.77 -21.51 -17.96
C GLU A 3 -37.43 -21.11 -17.33
N ASP A 4 -37.53 -20.55 -16.13
CA ASP A 4 -36.43 -20.35 -15.20
C ASP A 4 -35.95 -21.71 -14.68
N THR A 5 -34.95 -22.28 -15.34
CA THR A 5 -34.23 -23.46 -14.86
C THR A 5 -32.96 -23.01 -14.13
N SER A 6 -33.08 -22.39 -12.96
CA SER A 6 -31.88 -22.09 -12.15
C SER A 6 -32.07 -22.09 -10.63
N GLY A 7 -33.13 -22.70 -10.12
CA GLY A 7 -33.33 -22.85 -8.67
C GLY A 7 -32.33 -23.77 -7.95
N PHE A 8 -31.32 -24.33 -8.61
CA PHE A 8 -30.34 -25.23 -7.98
C PHE A 8 -28.91 -24.94 -8.42
N CYS A 9 -27.98 -24.96 -7.46
CA CYS A 9 -26.55 -24.77 -7.72
C CYS A 9 -26.00 -25.89 -8.61
N ALA A 10 -25.36 -25.52 -9.72
CA ALA A 10 -24.76 -26.47 -10.67
C ALA A 10 -23.61 -27.31 -10.07
N HIS A 11 -23.02 -26.88 -8.95
CA HIS A 11 -21.88 -27.54 -8.33
C HIS A 11 -22.27 -28.48 -7.17
N CYS A 12 -23.21 -28.08 -6.31
CA CYS A 12 -23.59 -28.88 -5.13
C CYS A 12 -25.06 -29.30 -5.10
N GLY A 13 -25.90 -28.83 -6.02
CA GLY A 13 -27.32 -29.14 -6.07
C GLY A 13 -28.17 -28.50 -4.97
N HIS A 14 -27.64 -27.54 -4.20
CA HIS A 14 -28.41 -26.79 -3.22
C HIS A 14 -29.42 -25.88 -3.89
N TYR A 15 -30.62 -25.73 -3.30
CA TYR A 15 -31.64 -24.83 -3.83
C TYR A 15 -31.22 -23.36 -3.66
N LEU A 16 -31.15 -22.62 -4.76
CA LEU A 16 -30.80 -21.20 -4.79
C LEU A 16 -32.08 -20.37 -4.83
N LYS A 17 -32.15 -19.30 -4.04
CA LYS A 17 -33.23 -18.31 -4.14
C LYS A 17 -32.93 -17.31 -5.24
N ASP A 18 -33.99 -16.73 -5.81
CA ASP A 18 -33.90 -15.71 -6.86
C ASP A 18 -32.97 -14.55 -6.44
N GLY A 19 -31.96 -14.28 -7.28
CA GLY A 19 -31.00 -13.19 -7.08
C GLY A 19 -29.78 -13.52 -6.21
N GLU A 20 -29.61 -14.77 -5.76
CA GLU A 20 -28.41 -15.19 -5.03
C GLU A 20 -27.17 -15.23 -5.97
N ARG A 21 -26.16 -14.39 -5.69
CA ARG A 21 -24.93 -14.31 -6.50
C ARG A 21 -23.92 -15.42 -6.21
N PHE A 22 -24.00 -16.02 -5.02
CA PHE A 22 -23.14 -17.12 -4.56
C PHE A 22 -23.99 -18.14 -3.80
N CYS A 23 -23.68 -19.42 -3.99
CA CYS A 23 -24.30 -20.50 -3.25
C CYS A 23 -23.90 -20.43 -1.78
N PRO A 24 -24.85 -20.40 -0.83
CA PRO A 24 -24.55 -20.32 0.60
C PRO A 24 -23.90 -21.59 1.16
N GLU A 25 -24.09 -22.74 0.51
CA GLU A 25 -23.55 -24.03 0.96
C GLU A 25 -22.11 -24.28 0.46
N CYS A 26 -21.85 -24.10 -0.84
CA CYS A 26 -20.55 -24.44 -1.42
C CYS A 26 -19.69 -23.22 -1.80
N GLY A 27 -20.24 -22.00 -1.71
CA GLY A 27 -19.56 -20.76 -2.09
C GLY A 27 -19.37 -20.56 -3.60
N THR A 28 -19.80 -21.50 -4.43
CA THR A 28 -19.72 -21.38 -5.90
C THR A 28 -20.59 -20.23 -6.36
N ARG A 29 -20.07 -19.40 -7.26
CA ARG A 29 -20.83 -18.32 -7.88
C ARG A 29 -22.00 -18.89 -8.70
N VAL A 30 -23.10 -18.17 -8.74
CA VAL A 30 -24.24 -18.49 -9.60
C VAL A 30 -24.10 -17.70 -10.91
N PRO A 31 -24.44 -18.27 -12.08
CA PRO A 31 -24.29 -17.56 -13.34
C PRO A 31 -25.22 -16.35 -13.33
N ALA A 32 -24.71 -15.18 -13.70
CA ALA A 32 -25.60 -14.05 -13.95
C ALA A 32 -26.52 -14.43 -15.13
N ALA A 33 -27.82 -14.25 -14.95
CA ALA A 33 -28.81 -14.56 -15.99
C ALA A 33 -28.64 -13.67 -17.25
N ASP A 34 -28.02 -12.49 -17.09
CA ASP A 34 -27.80 -11.50 -18.14
C ASP A 34 -26.30 -11.22 -18.38
N PRO A 35 -25.79 -11.37 -19.62
CA PRO A 35 -24.45 -10.93 -20.02
C PRO A 35 -24.14 -9.46 -19.71
N GLU A 36 -25.14 -8.58 -19.75
CA GLU A 36 -24.96 -7.16 -19.45
C GLU A 36 -24.68 -6.93 -17.95
N GLU A 37 -25.35 -7.69 -17.07
CA GLU A 37 -25.09 -7.68 -15.63
C GLU A 37 -23.68 -8.18 -15.31
N ALA A 38 -23.24 -9.27 -15.95
CA ALA A 38 -21.89 -9.78 -15.82
C ALA A 38 -20.82 -8.75 -16.25
N ALA A 39 -21.07 -8.01 -17.33
CA ALA A 39 -20.17 -6.94 -17.79
C ALA A 39 -20.08 -5.78 -16.81
N ARG A 40 -21.23 -5.37 -16.23
CA ARG A 40 -21.29 -4.30 -15.21
C ARG A 40 -20.53 -4.68 -13.95
N GLU A 41 -20.76 -5.88 -13.41
CA GLU A 41 -20.07 -6.36 -12.22
C GLU A 41 -18.54 -6.47 -12.43
N ARG A 42 -18.08 -6.90 -13.62
CA ARG A 42 -16.64 -6.88 -13.96
C ARG A 42 -16.07 -5.48 -13.92
N ALA A 43 -16.79 -4.50 -14.49
CA ALA A 43 -16.38 -3.11 -14.49
C ALA A 43 -16.31 -2.54 -13.06
N GLU A 44 -17.29 -2.86 -12.21
CA GLU A 44 -17.33 -2.47 -10.80
C GLU A 44 -16.13 -3.04 -10.02
N VAL A 45 -15.79 -4.32 -10.21
CA VAL A 45 -14.60 -4.93 -9.58
C VAL A 45 -13.31 -4.25 -10.05
N LYS A 46 -13.18 -3.98 -11.35
CA LYS A 46 -12.00 -3.30 -11.92
C LYS A 46 -11.85 -1.87 -11.38
N GLU A 47 -12.97 -1.17 -11.20
CA GLU A 47 -12.99 0.16 -10.59
C GLU A 47 -12.60 0.12 -9.10
N ALA A 48 -13.16 -0.83 -8.34
CA ALA A 48 -12.84 -1.02 -6.92
C ALA A 48 -11.35 -1.31 -6.70
N VAL A 49 -10.78 -2.21 -7.52
CA VAL A 49 -9.34 -2.54 -7.50
C VAL A 49 -8.49 -1.32 -7.87
N GLY A 50 -8.91 -0.54 -8.88
CA GLY A 50 -8.24 0.72 -9.24
C GLY A 50 -8.31 1.78 -8.13
N ARG A 51 -9.43 1.85 -7.41
CA ARG A 51 -9.64 2.75 -6.26
C ARG A 51 -8.72 2.38 -5.11
N GLN A 52 -8.57 1.10 -4.79
CA GLN A 52 -7.63 0.63 -3.77
C GLN A 52 -6.19 1.07 -4.07
N LEU A 53 -5.75 0.98 -5.33
CA LEU A 53 -4.41 1.42 -5.72
C LEU A 53 -4.21 2.94 -5.56
N ARG A 54 -5.24 3.76 -5.84
CA ARG A 54 -5.19 5.21 -5.59
C ARG A 54 -5.04 5.52 -4.10
N TRP A 55 -5.79 4.82 -3.24
CA TRP A 55 -5.65 4.94 -1.80
C TRP A 55 -4.24 4.54 -1.33
N ALA A 56 -3.68 3.45 -1.86
CA ALA A 56 -2.30 3.06 -1.57
C ALA A 56 -1.30 4.17 -1.93
N SER A 57 -1.43 4.79 -3.13
CA SER A 57 -0.61 5.94 -3.53
C SER A 57 -0.76 7.13 -2.58
N ILE A 58 -1.98 7.46 -2.15
CA ILE A 58 -2.22 8.58 -1.23
C ILE A 58 -1.56 8.32 0.13
N ILE A 59 -1.73 7.12 0.69
CA ILE A 59 -1.14 6.76 1.99
C ILE A 59 0.38 6.80 1.92
N LEU A 60 0.99 6.29 0.84
CA LEU A 60 2.43 6.41 0.60
C LEU A 60 2.89 7.88 0.62
N LEU A 61 2.19 8.78 -0.08
CA LEU A 61 2.56 10.21 -0.09
C LEU A 61 2.39 10.88 1.27
N VAL A 62 1.30 10.57 1.99
CA VAL A 62 1.02 11.12 3.33
C VAL A 62 2.14 10.78 4.31
N TYR A 63 2.79 9.64 4.16
CA TYR A 63 3.95 9.26 4.97
C TYR A 63 5.27 9.81 4.40
N SER A 64 5.51 9.68 3.09
CA SER A 64 6.80 10.03 2.50
C SER A 64 7.07 11.53 2.45
N ILE A 65 6.04 12.37 2.30
CA ILE A 65 6.22 13.82 2.25
C ILE A 65 6.70 14.39 3.61
N PRO A 66 6.06 14.06 4.76
CA PRO A 66 6.58 14.45 6.07
C PRO A 66 7.97 13.90 6.35
N PHE A 67 8.27 12.66 5.97
CA PHE A 67 9.60 12.08 6.14
C PHE A 67 10.67 12.86 5.35
N LEU A 68 10.34 13.24 4.11
CA LEU A 68 11.22 14.06 3.30
C LEU A 68 11.38 15.46 3.88
N ALA A 69 10.30 16.09 4.34
CA ALA A 69 10.33 17.40 4.99
C ALA A 69 11.15 17.39 6.29
N LEU A 70 10.97 16.35 7.12
CA LEU A 70 11.71 16.15 8.36
C LEU A 70 13.19 15.88 8.08
N GLY A 71 13.52 15.08 7.07
CA GLY A 71 14.90 14.90 6.62
C GLY A 71 15.56 16.19 6.16
N ILE A 72 14.86 17.02 5.36
CA ILE A 72 15.37 18.34 4.96
C ILE A 72 15.57 19.24 6.17
N ALA A 73 14.60 19.29 7.09
CA ALA A 73 14.70 20.09 8.31
C ALA A 73 15.90 19.66 9.16
N PHE A 74 16.08 18.35 9.41
CA PHE A 74 17.20 17.84 10.19
C PHE A 74 18.56 18.19 9.56
N LEU A 75 18.68 18.16 8.22
CA LEU A 75 19.91 18.63 7.56
C LEU A 75 20.16 20.12 7.81
N LEU A 76 19.14 20.96 7.60
CA LEU A 76 19.25 22.41 7.71
C LEU A 76 19.49 22.89 9.15
N PHE A 77 18.91 22.19 10.13
CA PHE A 77 18.98 22.54 11.55
C PHE A 77 20.03 21.72 12.31
N SER A 78 20.82 20.87 11.65
CA SER A 78 21.77 19.96 12.30
C SER A 78 22.75 20.67 13.25
N ASP A 79 23.27 21.82 12.84
CA ASP A 79 24.20 22.63 13.66
C ASP A 79 23.51 23.19 14.90
N GLY A 80 22.32 23.79 14.73
CA GLY A 80 21.57 24.36 15.84
C GLY A 80 21.05 23.30 16.83
N ILE A 81 20.70 22.11 16.35
CA ILE A 81 20.30 20.99 17.21
C ILE A 81 21.49 20.47 18.00
N ALA A 82 22.66 20.32 17.38
CA ALA A 82 23.88 19.92 18.08
C ALA A 82 24.25 20.96 19.16
N ASP A 83 24.26 22.25 18.82
CA ASP A 83 24.54 23.32 19.79
C ASP A 83 23.54 23.33 20.95
N TYR A 84 22.24 23.13 20.65
CA TYR A 84 21.20 23.04 21.66
C TYR A 84 21.42 21.86 22.62
N VAL A 85 21.75 20.68 22.10
CA VAL A 85 22.00 19.49 22.91
C VAL A 85 23.15 19.69 23.91
N PHE A 86 24.22 20.38 23.52
CA PHE A 86 25.37 20.62 24.41
C PHE A 86 25.25 21.87 25.29
N SER A 87 24.29 22.76 25.01
CA SER A 87 24.04 23.96 25.83
C SER A 87 22.88 23.81 26.80
N ASP A 88 21.96 22.88 26.55
CA ASP A 88 20.86 22.56 27.44
C ASP A 88 21.30 21.51 28.47
N GLY A 89 21.37 21.91 29.74
CA GLY A 89 21.78 21.03 30.85
C GLY A 89 20.86 19.82 31.06
N ALA A 90 19.72 19.75 30.36
CA ALA A 90 18.88 18.56 30.32
C ALA A 90 19.60 17.33 29.73
N PHE A 91 20.59 17.52 28.86
CA PHE A 91 21.29 16.43 28.18
C PHE A 91 22.66 16.07 28.78
N ASP A 92 23.14 16.81 29.79
CA ASP A 92 24.47 16.60 30.39
C ASP A 92 24.70 15.14 30.82
N SER A 93 23.71 14.54 31.48
CA SER A 93 23.79 13.14 31.92
C SER A 93 23.91 12.14 30.76
N TYR A 94 23.29 12.44 29.62
CA TYR A 94 23.37 11.61 28.41
C TYR A 94 24.71 11.82 27.70
N ILE A 95 25.18 13.06 27.61
CA ILE A 95 26.46 13.39 26.98
C ILE A 95 27.61 12.75 27.75
N GLU A 96 27.60 12.83 29.08
CA GLU A 96 28.62 12.20 29.92
C GLU A 96 28.55 10.67 29.86
N TYR A 97 27.34 10.10 29.87
CA TYR A 97 27.15 8.64 29.79
C TYR A 97 27.60 8.04 28.46
N TYR A 98 27.26 8.67 27.34
CA TYR A 98 27.61 8.19 26.00
C TYR A 98 28.96 8.71 25.50
N GLY A 99 29.54 9.72 26.16
CA GLY A 99 30.80 10.35 25.78
C GLY A 99 30.75 11.07 24.44
N PHE A 100 29.57 11.51 24.01
CA PHE A 100 29.40 12.11 22.69
C PHE A 100 30.10 13.46 22.57
N THR A 101 30.80 13.66 21.46
CA THR A 101 31.31 14.98 21.06
C THR A 101 30.29 15.72 20.19
N GLN A 102 30.39 17.06 20.15
CA GLN A 102 29.50 17.91 19.36
C GLN A 102 29.53 17.56 17.86
N ASP A 103 30.72 17.29 17.32
CA ASP A 103 30.90 16.88 15.92
C ASP A 103 30.28 15.51 15.63
N GLU A 104 30.34 14.57 16.58
CA GLU A 104 29.72 13.26 16.44
C GLU A 104 28.20 13.39 16.41
N VAL A 105 27.59 14.16 17.32
CA VAL A 105 26.13 14.38 17.34
C VAL A 105 25.65 15.00 16.03
N ARG A 106 26.37 16.00 15.51
CA ARG A 106 26.10 16.59 14.20
C ARG A 106 26.16 15.53 13.08
N THR A 107 27.18 14.70 13.08
CA THR A 107 27.40 13.64 12.09
C THR A 107 26.27 12.61 12.13
N TYR A 108 25.86 12.17 13.33
CA TYR A 108 24.72 11.26 13.49
C TYR A 108 23.41 11.86 13.00
N LEU A 109 23.15 13.14 13.32
CA LEU A 109 21.97 13.86 12.81
C LEU A 109 21.96 13.89 11.28
N GLN A 110 23.10 14.18 10.64
CA GLN A 110 23.21 14.20 9.18
C GLN A 110 22.96 12.81 8.56
N TYR A 111 23.52 11.74 9.13
CA TYR A 111 23.25 10.38 8.65
C TYR A 111 21.76 10.01 8.79
N SER A 112 21.12 10.34 9.91
CA SER A 112 19.69 10.10 10.10
C SER A 112 18.85 10.87 9.10
N ALA A 113 19.22 12.12 8.82
CA ALA A 113 18.53 12.99 7.88
C ALA A 113 18.63 12.44 6.44
N LEU A 114 19.81 11.98 6.02
CA LEU A 114 20.00 11.32 4.73
C LEU A 114 19.16 10.05 4.59
N ALA A 115 19.06 9.24 5.65
CA ALA A 115 18.20 8.06 5.67
C ALA A 115 16.72 8.42 5.48
N PHE A 116 16.23 9.47 6.17
CA PHE A 116 14.86 9.96 5.98
C PHE A 116 14.60 10.50 4.57
N LEU A 117 15.57 11.20 3.98
CA LEU A 117 15.46 11.67 2.60
C LEU A 117 15.40 10.51 1.60
N ALA A 118 16.31 9.54 1.72
CA ALA A 118 16.33 8.37 0.87
C ALA A 118 15.02 7.57 0.98
N SER A 119 14.53 7.38 2.21
CA SER A 119 13.23 6.74 2.47
C SER A 119 12.07 7.50 1.83
N GLY A 120 11.98 8.80 2.04
CA GLY A 120 10.93 9.65 1.46
C GLY A 120 10.94 9.62 -0.07
N LEU A 121 12.12 9.69 -0.68
CA LEU A 121 12.27 9.58 -2.14
C LEU A 121 11.82 8.21 -2.66
N CYS A 122 12.20 7.11 -1.99
CA CYS A 122 11.75 5.77 -2.34
C CYS A 122 10.23 5.64 -2.25
N GLY A 123 9.60 6.15 -1.19
CA GLY A 123 8.16 6.08 -1.01
C GLY A 123 7.39 6.93 -2.03
N ILE A 124 7.89 8.13 -2.38
CA ILE A 124 7.33 8.96 -3.46
C ILE A 124 7.47 8.25 -4.83
N ALA A 125 8.63 7.64 -5.10
CA ALA A 125 8.84 6.88 -6.32
C ALA A 125 7.90 5.66 -6.41
N SER A 126 7.69 4.95 -5.29
CA SER A 126 6.71 3.87 -5.19
C SER A 126 5.29 4.38 -5.45
N ALA A 127 4.90 5.50 -4.85
CA ALA A 127 3.59 6.13 -5.05
C ALA A 127 3.36 6.51 -6.52
N ALA A 128 4.39 7.06 -7.19
CA ALA A 128 4.34 7.42 -8.60
C ALA A 128 4.18 6.19 -9.52
N LEU A 129 4.84 5.08 -9.19
CA LEU A 129 4.68 3.81 -9.92
C LEU A 129 3.28 3.22 -9.74
N CYS A 130 2.72 3.29 -8.52
CA CYS A 130 1.34 2.90 -8.23
C CYS A 130 0.35 3.79 -9.01
N TRP A 131 0.58 5.10 -9.05
CA TRP A 131 -0.28 6.04 -9.79
C TRP A 131 -0.25 5.80 -11.31
N LYS A 132 0.94 5.52 -11.87
CA LYS A 132 1.12 5.18 -13.28
C LYS A 132 0.69 3.75 -13.62
N ARG A 133 0.39 2.91 -12.61
CA ARG A 133 0.04 1.49 -12.74
C ARG A 133 1.12 0.68 -13.47
N THR A 134 2.39 1.00 -13.27
CA THR A 134 3.52 0.37 -14.00
C THR A 134 4.54 -0.27 -13.06
N ARG A 135 5.13 -1.40 -13.51
CA ARG A 135 6.26 -2.10 -12.87
C ARG A 135 6.02 -2.41 -11.38
N TYR A 136 5.11 -3.34 -11.12
CA TYR A 136 4.70 -3.77 -9.77
C TYR A 136 5.89 -4.09 -8.85
N TRP A 137 6.84 -4.89 -9.31
CA TRP A 137 7.98 -5.30 -8.48
C TRP A 137 8.87 -4.14 -8.05
N LEU A 138 9.07 -3.14 -8.91
CA LEU A 138 9.81 -1.94 -8.52
C LEU A 138 9.05 -1.12 -7.48
N ALA A 139 7.72 -1.02 -7.61
CA ALA A 139 6.89 -0.31 -6.62
C ALA A 139 6.96 -0.99 -5.25
N VAL A 140 6.90 -2.32 -5.22
CA VAL A 140 7.01 -3.13 -3.99
C VAL A 140 8.38 -2.98 -3.34
N VAL A 141 9.47 -3.13 -4.10
CA VAL A 141 10.83 -3.00 -3.56
C VAL A 141 11.06 -1.60 -2.98
N LEU A 142 10.66 -0.55 -3.70
CA LEU A 142 10.78 0.83 -3.21
C LEU A 142 9.91 1.09 -1.97
N CYS A 143 8.72 0.49 -1.90
CA CYS A 143 7.87 0.56 -0.72
C CYS A 143 8.56 -0.08 0.49
N ILE A 144 9.08 -1.31 0.33
CA ILE A 144 9.83 -2.00 1.40
C ILE A 144 11.02 -1.15 1.87
N LEU A 145 11.83 -0.64 0.94
CA LEU A 145 12.99 0.20 1.27
C LEU A 145 12.57 1.46 2.06
N SER A 146 11.46 2.09 1.68
CA SER A 146 10.94 3.25 2.42
C SER A 146 10.45 2.91 3.83
N VAL A 147 9.82 1.74 4.03
CA VAL A 147 9.29 1.31 5.32
C VAL A 147 10.43 0.99 6.29
N PHE A 148 11.45 0.27 5.85
CA PHE A 148 12.58 -0.10 6.71
C PHE A 148 13.49 1.08 7.02
N ALA A 149 13.78 1.94 6.03
CA ALA A 149 14.67 3.10 6.22
C ALA A 149 14.05 4.23 7.05
N GLY A 150 12.72 4.31 7.15
CA GLY A 150 12.02 5.36 7.89
C GLY A 150 11.47 4.93 9.24
N SER A 151 11.82 3.76 9.78
CA SER A 151 11.24 3.23 11.02
C SER A 151 11.69 3.98 12.29
N THR A 152 11.20 5.21 12.46
CA THR A 152 11.18 5.91 13.73
C THR A 152 9.75 5.90 14.26
N GLY A 153 9.47 4.96 15.16
CA GLY A 153 8.21 4.87 15.88
C GLY A 153 7.21 3.82 15.36
N LEU A 154 6.36 3.37 16.30
CA LEU A 154 5.38 2.31 16.10
C LEU A 154 4.30 2.69 15.06
N LEU A 155 3.85 3.95 15.05
CA LEU A 155 2.80 4.44 14.14
C LEU A 155 3.25 4.38 12.66
N SER A 156 4.49 4.78 12.40
CA SER A 156 5.13 4.77 11.08
C SER A 156 5.16 3.35 10.50
N LEU A 157 5.42 2.35 11.36
CA LEU A 157 5.47 0.94 10.97
C LEU A 157 4.08 0.41 10.58
N PHE A 158 3.03 0.70 11.36
CA PHE A 158 1.66 0.29 11.04
C PHE A 158 1.17 0.86 9.71
N LEU A 159 1.38 2.17 9.48
CA LEU A 159 1.01 2.83 8.22
C LEU A 159 1.80 2.26 7.03
N GLY A 160 3.10 2.01 7.22
CA GLY A 160 3.96 1.39 6.21
C GLY A 160 3.52 -0.02 5.83
N LEU A 161 3.18 -0.85 6.81
CA LEU A 161 2.65 -2.21 6.57
C LEU A 161 1.28 -2.18 5.88
N LEU A 162 0.41 -1.24 6.23
CA LEU A 162 -0.89 -1.08 5.58
C LEU A 162 -0.71 -0.68 4.11
N ALA A 163 0.16 0.30 3.83
CA ALA A 163 0.48 0.69 2.46
C ALA A 163 1.05 -0.48 1.65
N PHE A 164 2.00 -1.22 2.24
CA PHE A 164 2.58 -2.42 1.62
C PHE A 164 1.52 -3.49 1.31
N TRP A 165 0.64 -3.78 2.27
CA TRP A 165 -0.45 -4.73 2.08
C TRP A 165 -1.38 -4.30 0.95
N MET A 166 -1.77 -3.01 0.89
CA MET A 166 -2.61 -2.49 -0.18
C MET A 166 -1.92 -2.59 -1.56
N VAL A 167 -0.61 -2.34 -1.65
CA VAL A 167 0.15 -2.51 -2.90
C VAL A 167 0.15 -3.97 -3.36
N ILE A 168 0.29 -4.92 -2.44
CA ILE A 168 0.23 -6.36 -2.77
C ILE A 168 -1.16 -6.76 -3.24
N VAL A 169 -2.22 -6.38 -2.52
CA VAL A 169 -3.60 -6.72 -2.86
C VAL A 169 -4.00 -6.13 -4.22
N SER A 170 -3.48 -4.95 -4.54
CA SER A 170 -3.71 -4.28 -5.82
C SER A 170 -2.80 -4.75 -6.96
N LYS A 171 -2.04 -5.84 -6.81
CA LYS A 171 -1.27 -6.47 -7.90
C LYS A 171 -2.03 -6.58 -9.23
N PRO A 172 -3.28 -7.10 -9.29
CA PRO A 172 -4.03 -7.18 -10.55
C PRO A 172 -4.37 -5.82 -11.16
N ALA A 173 -4.31 -4.72 -10.39
CA ALA A 173 -4.54 -3.38 -10.88
C ALA A 173 -3.41 -2.86 -11.79
N PHE A 174 -2.22 -3.44 -11.76
CA PHE A 174 -1.09 -2.97 -12.57
C PHE A 174 -1.27 -3.37 -14.04
N ARG A 175 -0.86 -2.48 -14.96
CA ARG A 175 -0.97 -2.72 -16.42
C ARG A 175 -0.31 -4.02 -16.88
N GLU A 176 0.78 -4.41 -16.22
CA GLU A 176 1.50 -5.66 -16.47
C GLU A 176 0.63 -6.91 -16.20
N TYR A 177 -0.32 -6.82 -15.28
CA TYR A 177 -1.19 -7.92 -14.87
C TYR A 177 -2.65 -7.75 -15.34
N GLU A 178 -2.95 -6.67 -16.08
CA GLU A 178 -4.32 -6.36 -16.53
C GLU A 178 -4.92 -7.49 -17.39
N GLY A 179 -4.14 -8.06 -18.31
CA GLY A 179 -4.60 -9.19 -19.12
C GLY A 179 -4.91 -10.45 -18.31
N ARG A 180 -4.13 -10.73 -17.26
CA ARG A 180 -4.39 -11.86 -16.35
C ARG A 180 -5.65 -11.59 -15.50
N LEU A 181 -5.87 -10.35 -15.07
CA LEU A 181 -7.10 -9.99 -14.38
C LEU A 181 -8.32 -10.16 -15.29
N ASP A 182 -8.23 -9.72 -16.55
CA ASP A 182 -9.32 -9.89 -17.51
C ASP A 182 -9.61 -11.39 -17.78
N GLU A 183 -8.57 -12.23 -17.86
CA GLU A 183 -8.68 -13.69 -17.98
C GLU A 183 -9.31 -14.35 -16.74
N GLU A 184 -8.83 -14.04 -15.53
CA GLU A 184 -9.38 -14.57 -14.27
C GLU A 184 -10.84 -14.13 -14.07
N LEU A 185 -11.13 -12.86 -14.31
CA LEU A 185 -12.53 -12.41 -14.35
C LEU A 185 -13.27 -13.21 -15.42
N SER A 186 -12.73 -13.39 -16.64
CA SER A 186 -13.40 -14.12 -17.73
C SER A 186 -13.85 -15.50 -17.26
N ARG A 187 -12.97 -16.21 -16.57
CA ARG A 187 -13.22 -17.51 -15.96
C ARG A 187 -14.27 -17.46 -14.86
N ILE A 188 -14.15 -16.52 -13.92
CA ILE A 188 -15.08 -16.40 -12.77
C ILE A 188 -16.53 -16.15 -13.19
N PHE A 189 -16.80 -15.47 -14.32
CA PHE A 189 -18.19 -15.34 -14.82
C PHE A 189 -18.53 -16.31 -15.97
N ARG A 190 -17.64 -17.24 -16.31
CA ARG A 190 -17.92 -18.32 -17.28
C ARG A 190 -18.18 -19.65 -16.59
N GLU A 191 -17.50 -19.89 -15.47
CA GLU A 191 -17.72 -21.02 -14.56
C GLU A 191 -18.74 -20.71 -13.46
N GLY A 192 -19.12 -19.42 -13.33
CA GLY A 192 -20.22 -18.97 -12.50
C GLY A 192 -21.52 -19.45 -13.09
#